data_AF-A0A3N1I857-F1
#
_entry.id   AF-A0A3N1I857-F1
#
_cell.length_a   1.000
_cell.length_b   1.000
_cell.length_c   1.000
_cell.angle_alpha   90.00
_cell.angle_beta   90.00
_cell.angle_gamma   90.00
#
_symmetry.space_group_name_H-M   'P 1'
#
loop_
_entity.id
_entity.type
_entity.pdbx_description
1 polymer ?
#
loop_
_entity_poly.entity_id
_entity_poly.type
_entity_poly.pdbx_seq_one_letter_code
_entity_poly.pdbx_strand_id
1 'polypeptide(L)'
;MCPPTGPRNGGGRGAAARLSDPPPTVRVMDMDDPQDAGAAFWAQILGFTISEEPPPPDSPLGRVRAFVAEHGEDALRDEHFEAAREGRPLLP
;
A
#
# COMPACT_ATOMS: atom_id res chain seq x y z
N MET A 1 2.88 -51.97 -41.35
CA MET A 1 2.07 -51.66 -40.16
C MET A 1 2.77 -50.53 -39.41
N CYS A 2 2.20 -49.33 -39.43
CA CYS A 2 2.72 -48.14 -38.76
C CYS A 2 1.94 -47.90 -37.46
N PRO A 3 2.57 -47.55 -36.33
CA PRO A 3 1.86 -47.11 -35.13
C PRO A 3 1.42 -45.63 -35.25
N PRO A 4 0.28 -45.23 -34.66
CA PRO A 4 -0.20 -43.86 -34.71
C PRO A 4 0.57 -42.91 -33.77
N THR A 5 0.89 -41.76 -34.34
CA THR A 5 1.50 -40.56 -33.77
C THR A 5 0.67 -40.01 -32.61
N GLY A 6 1.23 -40.01 -31.38
CA GLY A 6 0.66 -39.28 -30.25
C GLY A 6 0.83 -37.76 -30.41
N PRO A 7 -0.11 -36.93 -29.91
CA PRO A 7 -0.01 -35.49 -30.07
C PRO A 7 1.05 -34.88 -29.15
N ARG A 8 1.84 -33.98 -29.75
CA ARG A 8 2.79 -33.05 -29.12
C ARG A 8 2.06 -32.17 -28.10
N ASN A 9 2.44 -32.25 -26.83
CA ASN A 9 2.04 -31.26 -25.84
C ASN A 9 2.99 -30.06 -25.92
N GLY A 10 2.50 -29.01 -26.57
CA GLY A 10 3.13 -27.70 -26.67
C GLY A 10 3.09 -26.94 -25.34
N GLY A 11 4.10 -26.10 -25.14
CA GLY A 11 4.28 -25.30 -23.94
C GLY A 11 3.14 -24.31 -23.68
N GLY A 12 2.88 -24.11 -22.39
CA GLY A 12 2.12 -22.99 -21.87
C GLY A 12 2.90 -22.40 -20.70
N ARG A 13 3.52 -21.25 -20.95
CA ARG A 13 4.11 -20.37 -19.94
C ARG A 13 2.99 -19.92 -19.00
N GLY A 14 2.75 -20.66 -17.94
CA GLY A 14 1.95 -20.21 -16.81
C GLY A 14 2.81 -19.25 -16.01
N ALA A 15 2.60 -17.96 -16.19
CA ALA A 15 3.12 -16.93 -15.30
C ALA A 15 2.83 -17.37 -13.85
N ALA A 16 3.89 -17.61 -13.09
CA ALA A 16 3.80 -17.65 -11.65
C ALA A 16 3.32 -16.27 -11.23
N ALA A 17 2.00 -16.13 -11.09
CA ALA A 17 1.38 -15.00 -10.43
C ALA A 17 2.08 -14.87 -9.08
N ARG A 18 2.65 -13.70 -8.84
CA ARG A 18 3.38 -13.34 -7.62
C ARG A 18 2.41 -13.47 -6.44
N LEU A 19 2.38 -14.65 -5.84
CA LEU A 19 1.67 -14.95 -4.59
C LEU A 19 2.48 -14.43 -3.39
N SER A 20 3.05 -13.23 -3.48
CA SER A 20 3.97 -12.72 -2.46
C SER A 20 3.90 -11.22 -2.21
N ASP A 21 2.90 -10.52 -2.75
CA ASP A 21 2.54 -9.26 -2.13
C ASP A 21 1.59 -9.59 -0.97
N PRO A 22 2.06 -9.51 0.30
CA PRO A 22 1.14 -9.56 1.41
C PRO A 22 0.09 -8.45 1.21
N PRO A 23 -1.18 -8.67 1.59
CA PRO A 23 -2.15 -7.59 1.62
C PRO A 23 -1.52 -6.44 2.45
N PRO A 24 -1.70 -5.17 2.07
CA PRO A 24 -1.15 -4.07 2.85
C PRO A 24 -1.64 -4.24 4.28
N THR A 25 -0.73 -4.59 5.18
CA THR A 25 -1.07 -4.90 6.55
C THR A 25 -1.68 -3.63 7.12
N VAL A 26 -3.00 -3.64 7.35
CA VAL A 26 -3.62 -2.67 8.24
C VAL A 26 -2.90 -2.88 9.56
N ARG A 27 -2.00 -1.95 9.91
CA ARG A 27 -1.26 -2.03 11.17
C ARG A 27 -2.27 -1.70 12.26
N VAL A 28 -2.76 -2.74 12.92
CA VAL A 28 -3.53 -2.61 14.17
C VAL A 28 -2.62 -1.95 15.19
N MET A 29 -3.17 -1.03 15.97
CA MET A 29 -2.42 -0.27 16.95
C MET A 29 -1.85 -1.20 18.04
N ASP A 30 -0.54 -1.09 18.31
CA ASP A 30 0.15 -1.90 19.30
C ASP A 30 0.47 -1.07 20.56
N MET A 31 -0.18 -1.36 21.69
CA MET A 31 0.03 -0.58 22.91
C MET A 31 1.37 -0.85 23.60
N ASP A 32 2.12 -1.87 23.17
CA ASP A 32 3.51 -2.09 23.59
C ASP A 32 4.51 -1.29 22.73
N ASP A 33 4.08 -0.77 21.56
CA ASP A 33 4.86 0.16 20.75
C ASP A 33 4.76 1.59 21.30
N PRO A 34 5.88 2.25 21.62
CA PRO A 34 5.86 3.57 22.25
C PRO A 34 5.28 4.67 21.34
N GLN A 35 5.32 4.52 20.01
CA GLN A 35 4.73 5.48 19.08
C GLN A 35 3.21 5.35 19.07
N ASP A 36 2.71 4.12 19.01
CA ASP A 36 1.27 3.85 19.06
C ASP A 36 0.69 4.28 20.41
N ALA A 37 1.31 3.88 21.53
CA ALA A 37 0.89 4.33 22.87
C ALA A 37 0.90 5.85 23.03
N GLY A 38 1.94 6.53 22.50
CA GLY A 38 2.03 7.98 22.50
C GLY A 38 0.94 8.66 21.67
N ALA A 39 0.64 8.12 20.48
CA ALA A 39 -0.42 8.61 19.63
C ALA A 39 -1.79 8.48 20.31
N ALA A 40 -2.10 7.31 20.91
CA ALA A 40 -3.34 7.10 21.67
C ALA A 40 -3.50 8.11 22.80
N PHE A 41 -2.42 8.33 23.57
CA PHE A 41 -2.42 9.30 24.65
C PHE A 41 -2.77 10.72 24.15
N TRP A 42 -2.10 11.19 23.10
CA TRP A 42 -2.37 12.54 22.58
C TRP A 42 -3.74 12.67 21.94
N ALA A 43 -4.23 11.63 21.25
CA ALA A 43 -5.58 11.60 20.72
C ALA A 43 -6.62 11.79 21.85
N GLN A 44 -6.45 11.07 22.96
CA GLN A 44 -7.30 11.20 24.15
C GLN A 44 -7.26 12.62 24.76
N ILE A 45 -6.08 13.21 24.90
CA ILE A 45 -5.90 14.55 25.47
C ILE A 45 -6.51 15.64 24.59
N LEU A 46 -6.38 15.49 23.27
CA LEU A 46 -6.85 16.48 22.29
C LEU A 46 -8.31 16.25 21.87
N GLY A 47 -8.96 15.18 22.34
CA GLY A 47 -10.34 14.84 21.97
C GLY A 47 -10.50 14.32 20.55
N PHE A 48 -9.45 13.70 19.99
CA PHE A 48 -9.47 13.05 18.68
C PHE A 48 -9.58 11.53 18.82
N THR A 49 -9.92 10.88 17.70
CA THR A 49 -9.90 9.42 17.56
C THR A 49 -8.92 9.06 16.45
N ILE A 50 -8.12 8.01 16.67
CA ILE A 50 -7.23 7.46 15.65
C ILE A 50 -8.02 6.45 14.84
N SER A 51 -8.02 6.61 13.51
CA SER A 51 -8.60 5.64 12.60
C SER A 51 -7.54 4.64 12.15
N GLU A 52 -7.85 3.34 12.24
CA GLU A 52 -7.04 2.27 11.66
C GLU A 52 -7.44 1.96 10.21
N GLU A 53 -8.56 2.52 9.74
CA GLU A 53 -9.02 2.30 8.37
C GLU A 53 -8.10 3.00 7.36
N PRO A 54 -7.99 2.46 6.12
CA PRO A 54 -7.30 3.16 5.05
C PRO A 54 -7.86 4.58 4.87
N PRO A 55 -7.00 5.60 4.66
CA PRO A 55 -7.46 6.95 4.44
C PRO A 55 -8.29 7.01 3.15
N PRO A 56 -9.32 7.88 3.08
CA PRO A 56 -10.09 8.10 1.86
C PRO A 56 -9.16 8.46 0.69
N PRO A 57 -9.38 7.94 -0.53
CA PRO A 57 -8.45 8.10 -1.65
C PRO A 57 -8.28 9.56 -2.10
N ASP A 58 -9.29 10.39 -1.87
CA ASP A 58 -9.31 11.82 -2.17
C ASP A 58 -8.73 12.70 -1.04
N SER A 59 -8.48 12.12 0.14
CA SER A 59 -7.79 12.81 1.22
C SER A 59 -6.32 13.05 0.88
N PRO A 60 -5.66 14.06 1.49
CA PRO A 60 -4.23 14.28 1.32
C PRO A 60 -3.38 13.02 1.52
N LEU A 61 -3.64 12.25 2.59
CA LEU A 61 -2.89 11.02 2.87
C LEU A 61 -3.23 9.90 1.88
N GLY A 62 -4.49 9.82 1.43
CA GLY A 62 -4.89 8.89 0.36
C GLY A 62 -4.14 9.12 -0.94
N ARG A 63 -3.97 10.38 -1.34
CA ARG A 63 -3.17 10.74 -2.52
C ARG A 63 -1.70 10.38 -2.38
N VAL A 64 -1.10 10.63 -1.21
CA VAL A 64 0.29 10.23 -0.94
C VAL A 64 0.45 8.70 -1.01
N ARG A 65 -0.49 7.93 -0.44
CA ARG A 65 -0.46 6.46 -0.54
C ARG A 65 -0.59 5.98 -1.98
N ALA A 66 -1.42 6.64 -2.79
CA ALA A 66 -1.52 6.32 -4.22
C ALA A 66 -0.21 6.58 -4.97
N PHE A 67 0.45 7.71 -4.70
CA PHE A 67 1.76 8.03 -5.28
C PHE A 67 2.83 6.99 -4.91
N VAL A 68 2.89 6.60 -3.63
CA VAL A 68 3.82 5.56 -3.15
C VAL A 68 3.54 4.21 -3.81
N ALA A 69 2.26 3.84 -3.99
CA ALA A 69 1.90 2.59 -4.66
C ALA A 69 2.34 2.56 -6.14
N GLU A 70 2.41 3.72 -6.80
CA GLU A 70 2.81 3.85 -8.21
C GLU A 70 4.34 3.96 -8.39
N HIS A 71 5.01 4.76 -7.55
CA HIS A 71 6.41 5.14 -7.73
C HIS A 71 7.38 4.52 -6.72
N GLY A 72 6.86 3.90 -5.66
CA GLY A 72 7.64 3.38 -4.54
C GLY A 72 7.89 4.42 -3.44
N GLU A 73 8.22 3.94 -2.24
CA GLU A 73 8.52 4.80 -1.08
C GLU A 73 9.77 5.65 -1.29
N ASP A 74 10.76 5.16 -2.04
CA ASP A 74 12.00 5.88 -2.34
C ASP A 74 11.79 7.15 -3.17
N ALA A 75 10.67 7.26 -3.90
CA ALA A 75 10.30 8.47 -4.64
C ALA A 75 9.68 9.54 -3.73
N LEU A 76 9.35 9.21 -2.49
CA LEU A 76 8.63 10.12 -1.59
C LEU A 76 9.57 11.15 -0.96
N ARG A 77 9.41 12.39 -1.41
CA ARG A 77 10.03 13.60 -0.86
C ARG A 77 9.07 14.44 -0.01
N ASP A 78 9.61 15.33 0.81
CA ASP A 78 8.85 16.23 1.68
C ASP A 78 7.85 17.12 0.91
N GLU A 79 8.20 17.53 -0.31
CA GLU A 79 7.35 18.38 -1.16
C GLU A 79 6.02 17.71 -1.53
N HIS A 80 5.95 16.38 -1.49
CA HIS A 80 4.73 15.63 -1.74
C HIS A 80 3.70 15.81 -0.64
N PHE A 81 4.13 15.88 0.62
CA PHE A 81 3.22 16.13 1.73
C PHE A 81 2.65 17.54 1.65
N GLU A 82 3.46 18.51 1.26
CA GLU A 82 3.02 19.89 1.02
C GLU A 82 2.06 19.98 -0.17
N ALA A 83 2.39 19.35 -1.29
CA ALA A 83 1.49 19.28 -2.44
C ALA A 83 0.16 18.61 -2.07
N ALA A 84 0.19 17.50 -1.33
CA ALA A 84 -0.99 16.81 -0.87
C ALA A 84 -1.82 17.68 0.09
N ARG A 85 -1.18 18.40 1.01
CA ARG A 85 -1.86 19.33 1.94
C ARG A 85 -2.55 20.48 1.20
N GLU A 86 -1.90 21.02 0.19
CA GLU A 86 -2.42 22.12 -0.63
C GLU A 86 -3.41 21.69 -1.72
N GLY A 87 -3.61 20.38 -1.90
CA GLY A 87 -4.47 19.85 -2.98
C GLY A 87 -3.84 19.94 -4.38
N ARG A 88 -2.53 20.13 -4.46
CA ARG A 88 -1.77 20.14 -5.71
C ARG A 88 -1.43 18.71 -6.16
N PRO A 89 -1.14 18.51 -7.47
CA PRO A 89 -0.65 17.25 -7.98
C PRO A 89 0.69 16.83 -7.35
N LEU A 90 0.85 15.53 -7.12
CA LEU A 90 2.10 14.90 -6.69
C LEU A 90 2.95 14.58 -7.93
N LEU A 91 4.13 15.18 -8.05
CA LEU A 91 5.00 15.04 -9.22
C LEU A 91 6.13 14.04 -8.93
N PRO A 92 6.46 13.12 -9.85
CA PRO A 92 7.52 12.14 -9.65
C PRO A 92 8.94 12.74 -9.47
#